data_AF-A0A7V4LRM9-F1
#
_entry.id   AF-A0A7V4LRM9-F1
#
_cell.length_a   1.000
_cell.length_b   1.000
_cell.length_c   1.000
_cell.angle_alpha   90.00
_cell.angle_beta   90.00
_cell.angle_gamma   90.00
#
_symmetry.space_group_name_H-M   'P 1'
#
loop_
_entity.id
_entity.type
_entity.pdbx_description
1 polymer ?
#
loop_
_entity_poly.entity_id
_entity_poly.type
_entity_poly.pdbx_seq_one_letter_code
_entity_poly.pdbx_strand_id
1 'polypeptide(L)'
;MRRAGILCAAAAFGAGLALAGAFPASAHLDAIIAQAIKEDRIPGAVLLVGHQGKIVHRKAYGNRSLTPQRAPMTLDTIFDAASLTKVVAATPSIMKLFEQGKVRLNDRVTEYLPAFQGGKSDITVRHLLTHFSGLRPDVDLKPEWSGYETGIRLALADKPVAPPGTRFIYSDINFILLGEIVRKLSGVPLDEYARRNIFLPLEMKDTMFRPPASLRPRIAPTEILPGAKLPLRGVVHDPTTRFMGGVAGHAGLFTTASDLARFAEMMLGLGQRNGVRLFQPATVLKFTTPQSPASQPILRGLGWDMDSPFSGNRGELFPIGSYGHTGFTGTSLWIDPESQTYVILLANSVHPRVRPAITSLRGRVATVVAAASGISGQRVVLTGYNETMVGGAPRRAVGRNANVLTGLDVLAEDGFKPLAGKRTGLITNHTGVTRDGRRNLDAMLQAGVKVTALFSPEHGIAGREDTPDIGHSRDEATGVPVFSLYRGEKRRPDPEMLRGLDALVFDIQDVGARFYTYICTMKNALEEAARL
;
A
#
# COMPACT_ATOMS: atom_id res chain seq x y z
N MET A 1 -12.72 -75.01 2.65
CA MET A 1 -11.66 -74.23 3.32
C MET A 1 -11.23 -73.10 2.39
N ARG A 2 -11.51 -71.84 2.76
CA ARG A 2 -11.12 -70.66 1.99
C ARG A 2 -9.63 -70.36 2.24
N ARG A 3 -8.81 -70.30 1.18
CA ARG A 3 -7.48 -69.67 1.22
C ARG A 3 -7.53 -68.40 0.37
N ALA A 4 -7.34 -67.27 1.04
CA ALA A 4 -7.21 -65.96 0.43
C ALA A 4 -5.81 -65.82 -0.20
N GLY A 5 -5.76 -65.49 -1.48
CA GLY A 5 -4.55 -65.04 -2.17
C GLY A 5 -4.53 -63.52 -2.19
N ILE A 6 -3.50 -62.91 -1.60
CA ILE A 6 -3.25 -61.46 -1.64
C ILE A 6 -2.50 -61.17 -2.95
N LEU A 7 -3.10 -60.38 -3.83
CA LEU A 7 -2.44 -59.78 -4.99
C LEU A 7 -1.86 -58.42 -4.56
N CYS A 8 -0.54 -58.31 -4.44
CA CYS A 8 0.15 -57.02 -4.33
C CYS A 8 0.37 -56.44 -5.73
N ALA A 9 -0.39 -55.40 -6.09
CA ALA A 9 -0.08 -54.57 -7.25
C ALA A 9 0.95 -53.52 -6.85
N ALA A 10 2.18 -53.66 -7.35
CA ALA A 10 3.19 -52.61 -7.26
C ALA A 10 2.85 -51.49 -8.27
N ALA A 11 2.27 -50.39 -7.79
CA ALA A 11 2.15 -49.18 -8.57
C ALA A 11 3.52 -48.49 -8.64
N ALA A 12 4.17 -48.58 -9.80
CA ALA A 12 5.35 -47.79 -10.12
C ALA A 12 4.94 -46.31 -10.20
N PHE A 13 5.22 -45.54 -9.13
CA PHE A 13 5.19 -44.09 -9.21
C PHE A 13 6.38 -43.64 -10.06
N GLY A 14 6.12 -43.38 -11.34
CA GLY A 14 7.01 -42.58 -12.18
C GLY A 14 7.14 -41.19 -11.56
N ALA A 15 8.21 -40.96 -10.81
CA ALA A 15 8.61 -39.63 -10.41
C ALA A 15 9.04 -38.87 -11.66
N GLY A 16 8.09 -38.14 -12.27
CA GLY A 16 8.41 -37.08 -13.20
C GLY A 16 9.24 -36.04 -12.47
N LEU A 17 10.56 -36.05 -12.70
CA LEU A 17 11.44 -34.94 -12.41
C LEU A 17 10.95 -33.74 -13.24
N ALA A 18 10.04 -32.95 -12.68
CA ALA A 18 9.82 -31.60 -13.15
C ALA A 18 11.13 -30.83 -12.90
N LEU A 19 11.92 -30.70 -13.96
CA LEU A 19 13.03 -29.73 -14.01
C LEU A 19 12.47 -28.39 -13.54
N ALA A 20 12.91 -27.91 -12.39
CA ALA A 20 12.59 -26.57 -11.91
C ALA A 20 13.07 -25.58 -12.97
N GLY A 21 12.16 -25.08 -13.80
CA GLY A 21 12.49 -24.11 -14.84
C GLY A 21 13.15 -22.89 -14.21
N ALA A 22 14.26 -22.45 -14.80
CA ALA A 22 14.88 -21.18 -14.43
C ALA A 22 13.84 -20.06 -14.52
N PHE A 23 13.87 -19.11 -13.59
CA PHE A 23 12.94 -17.98 -13.61
C PHE A 23 13.00 -17.28 -14.97
N PRO A 24 11.89 -17.18 -15.73
CA PRO A 24 11.92 -16.80 -17.15
C PRO A 24 12.61 -15.46 -17.43
N ALA A 25 12.57 -14.54 -16.48
CA ALA A 25 13.16 -13.21 -16.59
C ALA A 25 14.67 -13.15 -16.26
N SER A 26 15.31 -14.23 -15.81
CA SER A 26 16.70 -14.16 -15.30
C SER A 26 17.70 -13.62 -16.32
N ALA A 27 17.62 -14.03 -17.58
CA ALA A 27 18.51 -13.52 -18.63
C ALA A 27 18.31 -12.02 -18.90
N HIS A 28 17.07 -11.53 -18.82
CA HIS A 28 16.75 -10.10 -18.98
C HIS A 28 17.27 -9.28 -17.79
N LEU A 29 17.12 -9.79 -16.56
CA LEU A 29 17.68 -9.18 -15.36
C LEU A 29 19.20 -9.08 -15.46
N ASP A 30 19.86 -10.16 -15.89
CA ASP A 30 21.31 -10.19 -16.11
C ASP A 30 21.75 -9.11 -17.11
N ALA A 31 21.05 -8.99 -18.23
CA ALA A 31 21.35 -8.00 -19.26
C ALA A 31 21.18 -6.56 -18.74
N ILE A 32 20.12 -6.29 -17.97
CA ILE A 32 19.86 -4.96 -17.39
C ILE A 32 20.99 -4.55 -16.44
N ILE A 33 21.41 -5.44 -15.53
CA ILE A 33 22.48 -5.14 -14.58
C ILE A 33 23.84 -5.03 -15.29
N ALA A 34 24.14 -5.92 -16.24
CA ALA A 34 25.37 -5.87 -17.02
C ALA A 34 25.48 -4.57 -17.82
N GLN A 35 24.37 -4.11 -18.42
CA GLN A 35 24.32 -2.84 -19.14
C GLN A 35 24.57 -1.65 -18.20
N ALA A 36 23.97 -1.64 -17.00
CA ALA A 36 24.22 -0.58 -16.03
C ALA A 36 25.68 -0.52 -15.55
N ILE A 37 26.38 -1.66 -15.48
CA ILE A 37 27.82 -1.72 -15.19
C ILE A 37 28.62 -1.19 -16.38
N LYS A 38 28.28 -1.60 -17.60
CA LYS A 38 28.93 -1.16 -18.85
C LYS A 38 28.83 0.36 -19.03
N GLU A 39 27.69 0.95 -18.65
CA GLU A 39 27.43 2.39 -18.69
C GLU A 39 28.06 3.17 -17.51
N ASP A 40 28.86 2.52 -16.66
CA ASP A 40 29.42 3.08 -15.41
C ASP A 40 28.35 3.74 -14.52
N ARG A 41 27.12 3.21 -14.51
CA ARG A 41 26.07 3.64 -13.56
C ARG A 41 26.27 3.05 -12.17
N ILE A 42 26.87 1.86 -12.12
CA ILE A 42 27.24 1.15 -10.89
C ILE A 42 28.52 0.33 -11.14
N PRO A 43 29.39 0.12 -10.13
CA PRO A 43 30.56 -0.75 -10.25
C PRO A 43 30.20 -2.24 -10.21
N GLY A 44 29.06 -2.56 -9.60
CA GLY A 44 28.57 -3.92 -9.35
C GLY A 44 27.33 -3.91 -8.48
N ALA A 45 26.68 -5.07 -8.36
CA ALA A 45 25.51 -5.26 -7.50
C ALA A 45 25.32 -6.73 -7.08
N VAL A 46 24.50 -6.94 -6.06
CA VAL A 46 23.84 -8.23 -5.80
C VAL A 46 22.34 -8.06 -6.02
N LEU A 47 21.77 -8.86 -6.92
CA LEU A 47 20.32 -8.95 -7.14
C LEU A 47 19.80 -10.26 -6.57
N LEU A 48 18.74 -10.17 -5.77
CA LEU A 48 18.02 -11.32 -5.24
C LEU A 48 16.52 -11.09 -5.40
N VAL A 49 15.83 -12.06 -5.99
CA VAL A 49 14.37 -12.08 -6.16
C VAL A 49 13.82 -13.32 -5.48
N GLY A 50 12.89 -13.11 -4.56
CA GLY A 50 12.07 -14.18 -4.01
C GLY A 50 10.66 -14.10 -4.58
N HIS A 51 10.06 -15.25 -4.85
CA HIS A 51 8.70 -15.37 -5.36
C HIS A 51 8.07 -16.66 -4.83
N GLN A 52 6.88 -16.57 -4.23
CA GLN A 52 6.12 -17.71 -3.69
C GLN A 52 6.96 -18.63 -2.78
N GLY A 53 7.72 -18.02 -1.86
CA GLY A 53 8.56 -18.75 -0.90
C GLY A 53 9.84 -19.38 -1.47
N LYS A 54 10.20 -19.10 -2.72
CA LYS A 54 11.43 -19.58 -3.36
C LYS A 54 12.31 -18.41 -3.80
N ILE A 55 13.62 -18.56 -3.68
CA ILE A 55 14.58 -17.64 -4.33
C ILE A 55 14.65 -18.04 -5.81
N VAL A 56 14.09 -17.20 -6.68
CA VAL A 56 13.96 -17.48 -8.12
C VAL A 56 15.09 -16.84 -8.94
N HIS A 57 15.77 -15.84 -8.38
CA HIS A 57 16.97 -15.24 -8.96
C HIS A 57 17.93 -14.79 -7.85
N ARG A 58 19.22 -15.10 -7.98
CA ARG A 58 20.26 -14.66 -7.03
C ARG A 58 21.62 -14.62 -7.71
N LYS A 59 22.19 -13.43 -7.88
CA LYS A 59 23.47 -13.27 -8.58
C LYS A 59 24.24 -12.04 -8.12
N ALA A 60 25.56 -12.15 -8.14
CA ALA A 60 26.51 -11.05 -7.94
C ALA A 60 27.09 -10.63 -9.30
N TYR A 61 27.24 -9.32 -9.49
CA TYR A 61 27.68 -8.71 -10.75
C TYR A 61 28.79 -7.70 -10.50
N GLY A 62 29.75 -7.63 -11.42
CA GLY A 62 30.79 -6.60 -11.42
C GLY A 62 31.71 -6.68 -10.20
N ASN A 63 32.08 -5.53 -9.68
CA ASN A 63 33.08 -5.38 -8.61
C ASN A 63 32.46 -4.70 -7.38
N ARG A 64 32.78 -5.20 -6.19
CA ARG A 64 32.44 -4.50 -4.93
C ARG A 64 33.36 -3.33 -4.64
N SER A 65 34.59 -3.38 -5.16
CA SER A 65 35.61 -2.36 -5.01
C SER A 65 36.30 -2.13 -6.35
N LEU A 66 36.45 -0.86 -6.73
CA LEU A 66 37.25 -0.41 -7.87
C LEU A 66 38.62 0.14 -7.40
N THR A 67 38.69 0.68 -6.18
CA THR A 67 39.86 1.31 -5.57
C THR A 67 39.82 1.16 -4.05
N PRO A 68 40.94 1.09 -3.32
CA PRO A 68 42.33 1.10 -3.82
C PRO A 68 42.72 -0.18 -4.56
N GLN A 69 42.04 -1.28 -4.25
CA GLN A 69 42.20 -2.56 -4.92
C GLN A 69 40.88 -2.95 -5.57
N ARG A 70 40.94 -3.37 -6.84
CA ARG A 70 39.79 -3.95 -7.52
C ARG A 70 39.47 -5.30 -6.90
N ALA A 71 38.22 -5.52 -6.52
CA ALA A 71 37.75 -6.78 -5.96
C ALA A 71 36.36 -7.15 -6.52
N PRO A 72 36.16 -8.42 -6.94
CA PRO A 72 34.90 -8.88 -7.51
C PRO A 72 33.77 -8.78 -6.48
N MET A 73 32.56 -8.57 -6.99
CA MET A 73 31.35 -8.66 -6.18
C MET A 73 31.08 -10.13 -5.81
N THR A 74 30.67 -10.38 -4.58
CA THR A 74 30.32 -11.71 -4.08
C THR A 74 28.94 -11.70 -3.43
N LEU A 75 28.26 -12.86 -3.39
CA LEU A 75 26.90 -12.97 -2.83
C LEU A 75 26.81 -12.62 -1.34
N ASP A 76 27.93 -12.72 -0.62
CA ASP A 76 28.07 -12.41 0.80
C ASP A 76 28.59 -10.99 1.06
N THR A 77 28.70 -10.15 0.01
CA THR A 77 29.14 -8.77 0.15
C THR A 77 28.18 -8.00 1.05
N ILE A 78 28.74 -7.29 2.03
CA ILE A 78 28.01 -6.46 2.98
C ILE A 78 27.98 -5.02 2.44
N PHE A 79 26.79 -4.43 2.37
CA PHE A 79 26.59 -3.07 1.86
C PHE A 79 26.20 -2.13 2.99
N ASP A 80 26.63 -0.89 2.93
CA ASP A 80 25.95 0.21 3.63
C ASP A 80 24.54 0.34 3.05
N ALA A 81 23.54 0.04 3.88
CA ALA A 81 22.15 -0.02 3.48
C ALA A 81 21.50 1.37 3.39
N ALA A 82 22.18 2.42 3.83
CA ALA A 82 21.68 3.79 3.87
C ALA A 82 20.25 3.84 4.45
N SER A 83 19.31 4.47 3.74
CA SER A 83 17.92 4.64 4.18
C SER A 83 17.11 3.35 4.31
N LEU A 84 17.59 2.18 3.88
CA LEU A 84 16.95 0.92 4.27
C LEU A 84 16.96 0.72 5.80
N THR A 85 17.86 1.38 6.52
CA THR A 85 17.87 1.44 8.00
C THR A 85 16.51 1.80 8.58
N LYS A 86 15.78 2.73 7.93
CA LYS A 86 14.44 3.17 8.35
C LYS A 86 13.50 1.99 8.50
N VAL A 87 13.38 1.20 7.43
CA VAL A 87 12.40 0.12 7.34
C VAL A 87 12.88 -1.21 7.91
N VAL A 88 14.20 -1.42 8.02
CA VAL A 88 14.78 -2.69 8.52
C VAL A 88 15.17 -2.62 9.99
N ALA A 89 15.44 -1.43 10.55
CA ALA A 89 15.84 -1.28 11.95
C ALA A 89 14.86 -0.43 12.76
N ALA A 90 14.65 0.84 12.38
CA ALA A 90 13.86 1.78 13.18
C ALA A 90 12.37 1.44 13.22
N THR A 91 11.72 1.26 12.07
CA THR A 91 10.31 0.88 11.96
C THR A 91 9.97 -0.41 12.72
N PRO A 92 10.67 -1.55 12.52
CA PRO A 92 10.36 -2.77 13.26
C PRO A 92 10.65 -2.64 14.77
N SER A 93 11.58 -1.78 15.18
CA SER A 93 11.77 -1.48 16.60
C SER A 93 10.57 -0.73 17.19
N ILE A 94 10.00 0.21 16.43
CA ILE A 94 8.74 0.88 16.81
C ILE A 94 7.56 -0.11 16.79
N MET A 95 7.49 -1.03 15.83
CA MET A 95 6.47 -2.09 15.80
C MET A 95 6.50 -2.93 17.08
N LYS A 96 7.68 -3.30 17.58
CA LYS A 96 7.82 -4.04 18.85
C LYS A 96 7.27 -3.25 20.03
N LEU A 97 7.62 -1.96 20.12
CA LEU A 97 7.13 -1.11 21.20
C LEU A 97 5.63 -0.84 21.09
N PHE A 98 5.10 -0.77 19.87
CA PHE A 98 3.66 -0.67 19.60
C PHE A 98 2.90 -1.92 20.08
N GLU A 99 3.37 -3.13 19.76
CA GLU A 99 2.75 -4.38 20.26
C GLU A 99 2.82 -4.53 21.78
N GLN A 100 3.86 -3.97 22.40
CA GLN A 100 4.00 -3.92 23.86
C GLN A 100 3.11 -2.85 24.52
N GLY A 101 2.34 -2.08 23.74
CA GLY A 101 1.53 -0.98 24.25
C GLY A 101 2.33 0.24 24.73
N LYS A 102 3.64 0.28 24.46
CA LYS A 102 4.55 1.37 24.89
C LYS A 102 4.52 2.58 23.96
N VAL A 103 4.04 2.39 22.73
CA VAL A 103 3.90 3.45 21.73
C VAL A 103 2.50 3.40 21.15
N ARG A 104 1.82 4.54 21.08
CA ARG A 104 0.58 4.72 20.31
C ARG A 104 0.87 5.66 19.16
N LEU A 105 0.34 5.32 17.98
CA LEU A 105 0.66 6.02 16.74
C LEU A 105 0.23 7.50 16.74
N ASN A 106 -0.84 7.84 17.46
CA ASN A 106 -1.38 9.20 17.50
C ASN A 106 -0.94 9.98 18.73
N ASP A 107 -0.15 9.39 19.62
CA ASP A 107 0.44 10.15 20.71
C ASP A 107 1.43 11.17 20.12
N ARG A 108 1.48 12.34 20.76
CA ARG A 108 2.43 13.40 20.42
C ARG A 108 3.83 12.89 20.72
N VAL A 109 4.80 13.28 19.91
CA VAL A 109 6.21 12.94 20.14
C VAL A 109 6.69 13.46 21.51
N THR A 110 6.10 14.56 22.00
CA THR A 110 6.37 15.14 23.32
C THR A 110 6.02 14.21 24.49
N GLU A 111 5.13 13.25 24.33
CA GLU A 111 4.83 12.24 25.36
C GLU A 111 6.04 11.32 25.63
N TYR A 112 6.86 11.10 24.61
CA TYR A 112 8.04 10.23 24.69
C TYR A 112 9.34 11.04 24.82
N LEU A 113 9.37 12.23 24.19
CA LEU A 113 10.50 13.16 24.15
C LEU A 113 10.05 14.56 24.61
N PRO A 114 9.92 14.81 25.93
CA PRO A 114 9.32 16.05 26.46
C PRO A 114 10.01 17.35 26.01
N ALA A 115 11.31 17.30 25.73
CA ALA A 115 12.08 18.45 25.25
C ALA A 115 11.80 18.82 23.78
N PHE A 116 11.10 17.95 23.02
CA PHE A 116 10.87 18.16 21.59
C PHE A 116 10.11 19.46 21.32
N GLN A 117 10.74 20.38 20.58
CA GLN A 117 10.24 21.72 20.28
C GLN A 117 9.74 22.47 21.53
N GLY A 118 10.45 22.30 22.66
CA GLY A 118 10.09 22.92 23.93
C GLY A 118 8.80 22.40 24.55
N GLY A 119 8.37 21.18 24.20
CA GLY A 119 7.22 20.49 24.79
C GLY A 119 5.86 20.88 24.18
N LYS A 120 5.84 21.60 23.05
CA LYS A 120 4.61 22.16 22.47
C LYS A 120 4.21 21.57 21.12
N SER A 121 4.95 20.58 20.60
CA SER A 121 4.71 20.04 19.26
C SER A 121 3.40 19.25 19.16
N ASP A 122 2.64 19.43 18.05
CA ASP A 122 1.50 18.58 17.66
C ASP A 122 1.90 17.38 16.79
N ILE A 123 3.20 17.22 16.48
CA ILE A 123 3.68 16.10 15.67
C ILE A 123 3.49 14.79 16.45
N THR A 124 2.92 13.78 15.79
CA THR A 124 2.66 12.46 16.37
C THR A 124 3.66 11.44 15.84
N VAL A 125 3.74 10.27 16.48
CA VAL A 125 4.56 9.14 16.00
C VAL A 125 4.16 8.74 14.57
N ARG A 126 2.87 8.76 14.25
CA ARG A 126 2.34 8.54 12.89
C ARG A 126 2.90 9.55 11.90
N HIS A 127 2.90 10.84 12.24
CA HIS A 127 3.46 11.88 11.39
C HIS A 127 4.95 11.64 11.08
N LEU A 128 5.73 11.16 12.06
CA LEU A 128 7.13 10.79 11.84
C LEU A 128 7.24 9.61 10.86
N LEU A 129 6.52 8.51 11.13
CA LEU A 129 6.56 7.26 10.34
C LEU A 129 6.10 7.46 8.89
N THR A 130 5.16 8.38 8.65
CA THR A 130 4.60 8.61 7.30
C THR A 130 5.26 9.75 6.55
N HIS A 131 6.23 10.46 7.14
CA HIS A 131 6.82 11.67 6.57
C HIS A 131 5.85 12.84 6.36
N PHE A 132 4.87 12.97 7.26
CA PHE A 132 3.92 14.08 7.32
C PHE A 132 4.12 14.96 8.57
N SER A 133 5.30 14.94 9.18
CA SER A 133 5.65 15.80 10.31
C SER A 133 5.81 17.27 9.94
N GLY A 134 6.10 17.54 8.66
CA GLY A 134 6.49 18.87 8.18
C GLY A 134 7.94 19.26 8.50
N LEU A 135 8.71 18.40 9.20
CA LEU A 135 10.12 18.64 9.53
C LEU A 135 10.97 18.77 8.27
N ARG A 136 12.11 19.46 8.38
CA ARG A 136 13.07 19.61 7.27
C ARG A 136 13.65 18.25 6.86
N PRO A 137 14.18 18.13 5.63
CA PRO A 137 14.77 16.88 5.16
C PRO A 137 15.86 16.31 6.06
N ASP A 138 16.72 17.15 6.64
CA ASP A 138 17.80 16.73 7.54
C ASP A 138 18.22 17.88 8.48
N VAL A 139 19.01 17.56 9.50
CA VAL A 139 19.66 18.54 10.39
C VAL A 139 20.82 19.25 9.70
N ASP A 140 21.18 20.44 10.17
CA ASP A 140 22.29 21.19 9.60
C ASP A 140 23.64 20.58 10.01
N LEU A 141 24.51 20.33 9.03
CA LEU A 141 25.88 19.81 9.26
C LEU A 141 26.91 20.91 9.56
N LYS A 142 26.49 22.19 9.52
CA LYS A 142 27.35 23.36 9.73
C LYS A 142 26.79 24.25 10.85
N PRO A 143 27.63 24.74 11.77
CA PRO A 143 29.04 24.37 11.98
C PRO A 143 29.20 22.87 12.27
N GLU A 144 30.39 22.31 12.02
CA GLU A 144 30.64 20.89 12.26
C GLU A 144 30.38 20.52 13.72
N TRP A 145 29.75 19.36 13.94
CA TRP A 145 29.43 18.85 15.25
C TRP A 145 29.65 17.34 15.30
N SER A 146 29.76 16.81 16.51
CA SER A 146 29.86 15.38 16.73
C SER A 146 29.12 14.97 18.02
N GLY A 147 28.84 13.68 18.11
CA GLY A 147 28.17 13.06 19.25
C GLY A 147 26.68 12.85 19.02
N TYR A 148 26.21 11.68 19.45
CA TYR A 148 24.80 11.28 19.37
C TYR A 148 23.86 12.32 20.01
N GLU A 149 24.16 12.74 21.24
CA GLU A 149 23.34 13.69 21.99
C GLU A 149 23.27 15.08 21.31
N THR A 150 24.33 15.50 20.62
CA THR A 150 24.30 16.73 19.81
C THR A 150 23.33 16.61 18.63
N GLY A 151 23.38 15.49 17.90
CA GLY A 151 22.44 15.20 16.81
C GLY A 151 20.99 15.14 17.29
N ILE A 152 20.74 14.51 18.44
CA ILE A 152 19.40 14.48 19.06
C ILE A 152 18.95 15.88 19.46
N ARG A 153 19.82 16.71 20.06
CA ARG A 153 19.48 18.10 20.40
C ARG A 153 19.09 18.92 19.17
N LEU A 154 19.81 18.76 18.05
CA LEU A 154 19.48 19.42 16.79
C LEU A 154 18.13 18.94 16.24
N ALA A 155 17.89 17.63 16.21
CA ALA A 155 16.62 17.06 15.78
C ALA A 155 15.44 17.49 16.67
N LEU A 156 15.66 17.59 17.99
CA LEU A 156 14.63 18.02 18.94
C LEU A 156 14.25 19.50 18.78
N ALA A 157 15.19 20.33 18.34
CA ALA A 157 14.99 21.77 18.16
C ALA A 157 14.49 22.15 16.75
N ASP A 158 14.51 21.22 15.79
CA ASP A 158 14.12 21.51 14.41
C ASP A 158 12.66 21.97 14.31
N LYS A 159 12.40 22.94 13.43
CA LYS A 159 11.08 23.52 13.23
C LYS A 159 10.50 23.04 11.90
N PRO A 160 9.22 22.63 11.88
CA PRO A 160 8.62 22.16 10.64
C PRO A 160 8.41 23.33 9.67
N VAL A 161 8.63 23.07 8.38
CA VAL A 161 8.41 24.02 7.27
C VAL A 161 7.00 23.95 6.70
N ALA A 162 6.16 23.04 7.23
CA ALA A 162 4.74 22.92 6.95
C ALA A 162 4.03 22.37 8.19
N PRO A 163 2.74 22.66 8.41
CA PRO A 163 2.02 22.08 9.55
C PRO A 163 1.96 20.54 9.46
N PRO A 164 2.00 19.81 10.60
CA PRO A 164 1.90 18.36 10.60
C PRO A 164 0.61 17.87 9.91
N GLY A 165 0.70 16.80 9.13
CA GLY A 165 -0.43 16.22 8.38
C GLY A 165 -0.74 16.90 7.04
N THR A 166 -0.12 18.03 6.71
CA THR A 166 -0.51 18.83 5.53
C THR A 166 0.32 18.59 4.28
N ARG A 167 1.57 18.14 4.42
CA ARG A 167 2.48 17.95 3.28
C ARG A 167 3.42 16.79 3.52
N PHE A 168 3.64 15.99 2.48
CA PHE A 168 4.69 14.97 2.46
C PHE A 168 6.06 15.64 2.33
N ILE A 169 6.95 15.39 3.30
CA ILE A 169 8.36 15.81 3.27
C ILE A 169 9.21 14.64 3.74
N TYR A 170 9.94 14.02 2.82
CA TYR A 170 10.90 12.97 3.18
C TYR A 170 11.99 13.58 4.07
N SER A 171 12.04 13.11 5.32
CA SER A 171 12.80 13.72 6.41
C SER A 171 13.49 12.66 7.24
N ASP A 172 14.82 12.76 7.32
CA ASP A 172 15.68 11.94 8.15
C ASP A 172 15.51 12.26 9.64
N ILE A 173 15.20 13.51 9.96
CA ILE A 173 14.88 13.97 11.32
C ILE A 173 13.77 13.12 11.94
N ASN A 174 12.76 12.75 11.15
CA ASN A 174 11.68 11.87 11.63
C ASN A 174 12.22 10.57 12.22
N PHE A 175 13.16 9.95 11.53
CA PHE A 175 13.70 8.65 11.92
C PHE A 175 14.82 8.77 12.95
N ILE A 176 15.53 9.90 13.02
CA ILE A 176 16.39 10.24 14.16
C ILE A 176 15.56 10.27 15.44
N LEU A 177 14.42 10.98 15.43
CA LEU A 177 13.49 11.05 16.57
C LEU A 177 12.87 9.69 16.91
N LEU A 178 12.45 8.90 15.92
CA LEU A 178 11.95 7.53 16.18
C LEU A 178 13.02 6.62 16.80
N GLY A 179 14.28 6.73 16.36
CA GLY A 179 15.40 6.00 16.98
C GLY A 179 15.62 6.41 18.44
N GLU A 180 15.47 7.70 18.75
CA GLU A 180 15.55 8.21 20.13
C GLU A 180 14.38 7.75 21.00
N ILE A 181 13.15 7.70 20.45
CA ILE A 181 11.99 7.09 21.14
C ILE A 181 12.30 5.63 21.51
N VAL A 182 12.87 4.86 20.58
CA VAL A 182 13.28 3.47 20.86
C VAL A 182 14.28 3.43 22.01
N ARG A 183 15.31 4.28 21.98
CA ARG A 183 16.32 4.33 23.05
C ARG A 183 15.69 4.66 24.41
N LYS A 184 14.83 5.68 24.47
CA LYS A 184 14.18 6.12 25.71
C LYS A 184 13.27 5.05 26.31
N LEU A 185 12.47 4.37 25.48
CA LEU A 185 11.50 3.38 25.95
C LEU A 185 12.08 1.98 26.20
N SER A 186 13.22 1.66 25.59
CA SER A 186 13.90 0.38 25.78
C SER A 186 15.06 0.43 26.77
N GLY A 187 15.60 1.62 27.06
CA GLY A 187 16.76 1.82 27.90
C GLY A 187 18.10 1.46 27.25
N VAL A 188 18.11 1.04 25.97
CA VAL A 188 19.32 0.65 25.24
C VAL A 188 19.39 1.31 23.86
N PRO A 189 20.58 1.52 23.28
CA PRO A 189 20.73 2.07 21.93
C PRO A 189 20.00 1.28 20.85
N LEU A 190 19.62 1.96 19.75
CA LEU A 190 18.87 1.36 18.64
C LEU A 190 19.58 0.14 18.02
N ASP A 191 20.90 0.19 17.88
CA ASP A 191 21.68 -0.92 17.30
C ASP A 191 21.62 -2.17 18.18
N GLU A 192 21.69 -2.04 19.49
CA GLU A 192 21.49 -3.14 20.43
C GLU A 192 20.05 -3.65 20.41
N TYR A 193 19.07 -2.74 20.44
CA TYR A 193 17.66 -3.10 20.45
C TYR A 193 17.27 -3.87 19.19
N ALA A 194 17.60 -3.35 18.01
CA ALA A 194 17.31 -3.98 16.73
C ALA A 194 18.04 -5.32 16.59
N ARG A 195 19.30 -5.41 17.02
CA ARG A 195 20.04 -6.68 17.01
C ARG A 195 19.34 -7.75 17.84
N ARG A 196 18.97 -7.45 19.09
CA ARG A 196 18.36 -8.41 20.01
C ARG A 196 16.95 -8.81 19.59
N ASN A 197 16.13 -7.83 19.19
CA ASN A 197 14.70 -8.03 19.01
C ASN A 197 14.28 -8.35 17.58
N ILE A 198 15.13 -8.08 16.58
CA ILE A 198 14.81 -8.24 15.15
C ILE A 198 15.84 -9.14 14.45
N PHE A 199 17.13 -8.78 14.48
CA PHE A 199 18.13 -9.45 13.64
C PHE A 199 18.47 -10.85 14.11
N LEU A 200 18.72 -11.04 15.42
CA LEU A 200 19.02 -12.35 15.97
C LEU A 200 17.85 -13.35 15.81
N PRO A 201 16.59 -13.00 16.15
CA PRO A 201 15.45 -13.90 15.93
C PRO A 201 15.23 -14.30 14.47
N LEU A 202 15.61 -13.43 13.52
CA LEU A 202 15.51 -13.71 12.08
C LEU A 202 16.77 -14.31 11.48
N GLU A 203 17.78 -14.62 12.29
CA GLU A 203 19.08 -15.13 11.84
C GLU A 203 19.76 -14.24 10.79
N MET A 204 19.58 -12.92 10.91
CA MET A 204 20.24 -11.92 10.06
C MET A 204 21.67 -11.67 10.56
N LYS A 205 22.55 -12.65 10.33
CA LYS A 205 23.89 -12.74 10.95
C LYS A 205 24.87 -11.67 10.47
N ASP A 206 24.67 -11.14 9.27
CA ASP A 206 25.52 -10.12 8.65
C ASP A 206 24.84 -8.74 8.61
N THR A 207 23.82 -8.54 9.45
CA THR A 207 23.10 -7.27 9.57
C THR A 207 23.44 -6.59 10.89
N MET A 208 24.05 -5.41 10.81
CA MET A 208 24.57 -4.71 11.98
C MET A 208 24.82 -3.22 11.73
N PHE A 209 24.91 -2.45 12.81
CA PHE A 209 25.54 -1.13 12.79
C PHE A 209 27.02 -1.27 13.14
N ARG A 210 27.85 -0.32 12.71
CA ARG A 210 29.29 -0.24 13.07
C ARG A 210 30.02 -1.60 12.92
N PRO A 211 30.05 -2.18 11.70
CA PRO A 211 30.62 -3.52 11.52
C PRO A 211 32.08 -3.58 11.97
N PRO A 212 32.51 -4.67 12.62
CA PRO A 212 33.87 -4.80 13.12
C PRO A 212 34.90 -4.83 11.99
N ALA A 213 36.14 -4.45 12.31
CA ALA A 213 37.23 -4.37 11.33
C ALA A 213 37.49 -5.69 10.59
N SER A 214 37.23 -6.84 11.23
CA SER A 214 37.36 -8.17 10.64
C SER A 214 36.45 -8.40 9.43
N LEU A 215 35.31 -7.69 9.33
CA LEU A 215 34.39 -7.80 8.20
C LEU A 215 34.71 -6.84 7.06
N ARG A 216 35.66 -5.90 7.22
CA ARG A 216 36.04 -4.92 6.18
C ARG A 216 36.29 -5.57 4.81
N PRO A 217 37.00 -6.71 4.67
CA PRO A 217 37.21 -7.35 3.37
C PRO A 217 35.92 -7.74 2.63
N ARG A 218 34.84 -8.05 3.37
CA ARG A 218 33.51 -8.39 2.82
C ARG A 218 32.64 -7.17 2.54
N ILE A 219 32.99 -6.00 3.09
CA ILE A 219 32.19 -4.77 2.94
C ILE A 219 32.53 -4.06 1.63
N ALA A 220 31.51 -3.66 0.88
CA ALA A 220 31.65 -2.77 -0.27
C ALA A 220 32.05 -1.36 0.21
N PRO A 221 33.22 -0.81 -0.19
CA PRO A 221 33.56 0.59 0.10
C PRO A 221 32.61 1.55 -0.61
N THR A 222 32.37 2.75 -0.07
CA THR A 222 31.53 3.79 -0.69
C THR A 222 32.40 4.87 -1.34
N GLU A 223 32.01 6.15 -1.29
CA GLU A 223 32.78 7.22 -1.91
C GLU A 223 34.10 7.54 -1.18
N ILE A 224 35.02 8.15 -1.92
CA ILE A 224 36.17 8.87 -1.38
C ILE A 224 35.70 10.29 -1.07
N LEU A 225 35.67 10.65 0.21
CA LEU A 225 35.28 11.99 0.64
C LEU A 225 36.32 13.04 0.20
N PRO A 226 35.94 14.32 0.04
CA PRO A 226 36.89 15.40 -0.18
C PRO A 226 38.02 15.39 0.85
N GLY A 227 39.27 15.41 0.36
CA GLY A 227 40.48 15.37 1.20
C GLY A 227 40.89 13.97 1.71
N ALA A 228 40.09 12.93 1.51
CA ALA A 228 40.46 11.56 1.89
C ALA A 228 41.28 10.85 0.79
N LYS A 229 42.22 9.99 1.20
CA LYS A 229 43.00 9.14 0.28
C LYS A 229 42.32 7.81 -0.05
N LEU A 230 41.45 7.33 0.83
CA LEU A 230 40.81 6.03 0.73
C LEU A 230 39.28 6.20 0.81
N PRO A 231 38.51 5.32 0.15
CA PRO A 231 37.06 5.34 0.27
C PRO A 231 36.64 4.91 1.68
N LEU A 232 35.48 5.39 2.13
CA LEU A 232 34.87 4.88 3.36
C LEU A 232 34.59 3.38 3.21
N ARG A 233 34.89 2.59 4.25
CA ARG A 233 34.66 1.15 4.25
C ARG A 233 34.38 0.64 5.66
N GLY A 234 33.18 0.10 5.87
CA GLY A 234 32.68 -0.26 7.21
C GLY A 234 32.38 0.95 8.10
N VAL A 235 32.27 2.13 7.49
CA VAL A 235 31.83 3.38 8.12
C VAL A 235 30.64 3.87 7.33
N VAL A 236 29.59 4.28 8.03
CA VAL A 236 28.37 4.79 7.38
C VAL A 236 28.68 5.99 6.47
N HIS A 237 28.09 5.97 5.29
CA HIS A 237 28.22 7.01 4.27
C HIS A 237 27.50 8.29 4.68
N ASP A 238 26.30 8.15 5.23
CA ASP A 238 25.46 9.26 5.69
C ASP A 238 26.21 10.17 6.70
N PRO A 239 26.42 11.46 6.39
CA PRO A 239 27.24 12.35 7.22
C PRO A 239 26.60 12.61 8.60
N THR A 240 25.28 12.81 8.66
CA THR A 240 24.55 13.03 9.91
C THR A 240 24.74 11.85 10.87
N THR A 241 24.53 10.63 10.39
CA THR A 241 24.74 9.41 11.17
C THR A 241 26.20 9.24 11.57
N ARG A 242 27.15 9.59 10.69
CA ARG A 242 28.58 9.53 11.02
C ARG A 242 28.93 10.50 12.15
N PHE A 243 28.41 11.74 12.11
CA PHE A 243 28.59 12.73 13.18
C PHE A 243 27.94 12.26 14.50
N MET A 244 26.84 11.52 14.43
CA MET A 244 26.19 10.88 15.58
C MET A 244 26.91 9.62 16.11
N GLY A 245 28.06 9.23 15.53
CA GLY A 245 28.83 8.06 15.99
C GLY A 245 28.44 6.73 15.33
N GLY A 246 27.71 6.77 14.21
CA GLY A 246 27.44 5.62 13.35
C GLY A 246 26.12 4.90 13.60
N VAL A 247 25.27 5.39 14.52
CA VAL A 247 23.96 4.79 14.83
C VAL A 247 22.90 5.88 14.85
N ALA A 248 21.93 5.79 13.95
CA ALA A 248 20.73 6.62 13.93
C ALA A 248 19.56 5.83 13.30
N GLY A 249 18.33 6.30 13.48
CA GLY A 249 17.17 5.58 12.93
C GLY A 249 17.02 5.71 11.41
N HIS A 250 17.65 6.71 10.79
CA HIS A 250 17.50 7.00 9.37
C HIS A 250 18.57 6.34 8.49
N ALA A 251 19.77 6.06 9.01
CA ALA A 251 20.89 5.41 8.34
C ALA A 251 21.87 4.75 9.35
N GLY A 252 22.86 3.99 8.86
CA GLY A 252 23.89 3.32 9.69
C GLY A 252 23.88 1.80 9.63
N LEU A 253 22.83 1.19 9.06
CA LEU A 253 22.74 -0.26 8.92
C LEU A 253 23.63 -0.77 7.79
N PHE A 254 24.34 -1.86 8.04
CA PHE A 254 25.03 -2.67 7.05
C PHE A 254 24.32 -4.03 6.94
N THR A 255 24.18 -4.58 5.74
CA THR A 255 23.46 -5.86 5.52
C THR A 255 23.88 -6.57 4.23
N THR A 256 23.36 -7.78 4.02
CA THR A 256 23.51 -8.59 2.80
C THR A 256 22.15 -8.85 2.15
N ALA A 257 22.15 -9.24 0.87
CA ALA A 257 20.91 -9.59 0.17
C ALA A 257 20.21 -10.79 0.83
N SER A 258 20.97 -11.73 1.38
CA SER A 258 20.43 -12.90 2.07
C SER A 258 19.74 -12.55 3.39
N ASP A 259 20.28 -11.62 4.17
CA ASP A 259 19.62 -11.19 5.40
C ASP A 259 18.35 -10.37 5.11
N LEU A 260 18.40 -9.48 4.12
CA LEU A 260 17.21 -8.77 3.67
C LEU A 260 16.13 -9.72 3.13
N ALA A 261 16.51 -10.82 2.49
CA ALA A 261 15.56 -11.85 2.07
C ALA A 261 14.84 -12.48 3.26
N ARG A 262 15.55 -12.80 4.36
CA ARG A 262 14.93 -13.30 5.60
C ARG A 262 13.95 -12.28 6.20
N PHE A 263 14.31 -11.00 6.18
CA PHE A 263 13.42 -9.94 6.62
C PHE A 263 12.17 -9.83 5.73
N ALA A 264 12.34 -9.87 4.41
CA ALA A 264 11.25 -9.82 3.45
C ALA A 264 10.31 -11.03 3.56
N GLU A 265 10.85 -12.23 3.73
CA GLU A 265 10.11 -13.46 4.00
C GLU A 265 9.28 -13.34 5.28
N MET A 266 9.82 -12.75 6.36
CA MET A 266 9.07 -12.49 7.59
C MET A 266 7.91 -11.52 7.36
N MET A 267 8.12 -10.46 6.58
CA MET A 267 7.08 -9.50 6.24
C MET A 267 5.97 -10.15 5.40
N LEU A 268 6.32 -10.95 4.39
CA LEU A 268 5.37 -11.71 3.58
C LEU A 268 4.62 -12.76 4.41
N GLY A 269 5.30 -13.41 5.36
CA GLY A 269 4.72 -14.34 6.33
C GLY A 269 3.92 -13.67 7.45
N LEU A 270 3.54 -12.40 7.29
CA LEU A 270 2.75 -11.62 8.25
C LEU A 270 3.30 -11.69 9.68
N GLY A 271 4.62 -11.48 9.79
CA GLY A 271 5.32 -11.42 11.05
C GLY A 271 5.93 -12.75 11.49
N GLN A 272 5.86 -13.79 10.67
CA GLN A 272 6.43 -15.11 10.96
C GLN A 272 7.36 -15.60 9.86
N ARG A 273 8.46 -16.26 10.25
CA ARG A 273 9.36 -16.97 9.35
C ARG A 273 9.93 -18.21 10.04
N ASN A 274 9.95 -19.35 9.35
CA ASN A 274 10.53 -20.61 9.85
C ASN A 274 10.07 -20.98 11.28
N GLY A 275 8.79 -20.82 11.58
CA GLY A 275 8.25 -21.09 12.92
C GLY A 275 8.48 -19.99 13.96
N VAL A 276 9.36 -19.01 13.70
CA VAL A 276 9.61 -17.87 14.59
C VAL A 276 8.63 -16.74 14.27
N ARG A 277 7.76 -16.40 15.23
CA ARG A 277 6.87 -15.24 15.15
C ARG A 277 7.52 -14.01 15.78
N LEU A 278 7.80 -13.02 14.94
CA LEU A 278 8.32 -11.72 15.35
C LEU A 278 7.20 -10.72 15.61
N PHE A 279 6.16 -10.70 14.79
CA PHE A 279 5.04 -9.77 14.90
C PHE A 279 3.71 -10.52 14.74
N GLN A 280 2.64 -9.96 15.30
CA GLN A 280 1.29 -10.40 15.01
C GLN A 280 0.90 -9.97 13.58
N PRO A 281 0.06 -10.76 12.88
CA PRO A 281 -0.34 -10.43 11.51
C PRO A 281 -1.00 -9.06 11.40
N ALA A 282 -1.83 -8.70 12.39
CA ALA A 282 -2.50 -7.41 12.45
C ALA A 282 -1.51 -6.22 12.52
N THR A 283 -0.38 -6.39 13.22
CA THR A 283 0.67 -5.37 13.31
C THR A 283 1.35 -5.17 11.96
N VAL A 284 1.71 -6.26 11.28
CA VAL A 284 2.32 -6.17 9.94
C VAL A 284 1.37 -5.46 8.99
N LEU A 285 0.12 -5.91 8.91
CA LEU A 285 -0.91 -5.28 8.06
C LEU A 285 -1.12 -3.79 8.42
N LYS A 286 -1.09 -3.42 9.70
CA LYS A 286 -1.22 -2.02 10.10
C LYS A 286 -0.06 -1.17 9.59
N PHE A 287 1.16 -1.69 9.60
CA PHE A 287 2.34 -0.96 9.15
C PHE A 287 2.52 -0.97 7.62
N THR A 288 1.91 -1.93 6.92
CA THR A 288 2.04 -2.12 5.47
C THR A 288 0.76 -1.84 4.68
N THR A 289 -0.22 -1.16 5.29
CA THR A 289 -1.37 -0.55 4.58
C THR A 289 -1.18 0.97 4.45
N PRO A 290 -1.93 1.67 3.58
CA PRO A 290 -1.87 3.12 3.46
C PRO A 290 -2.27 3.86 4.75
N GLN A 291 -1.40 4.74 5.22
CA GLN A 291 -1.48 5.46 6.49
C GLN A 291 -1.19 6.96 6.29
N SER A 292 -1.16 7.43 5.05
CA SER A 292 -1.11 8.86 4.71
C SER A 292 -2.42 9.58 5.04
N PRO A 293 -2.39 10.91 5.28
CA PRO A 293 -3.60 11.70 5.39
C PRO A 293 -4.53 11.53 4.19
N ALA A 294 -5.83 11.35 4.45
CA ALA A 294 -6.82 11.02 3.41
C ALA A 294 -6.97 12.07 2.29
N SER A 295 -6.56 13.31 2.56
CA SER A 295 -6.56 14.42 1.59
C SER A 295 -5.35 14.42 0.66
N GLN A 296 -4.40 13.51 0.83
CA GLN A 296 -3.11 13.52 0.13
C GLN A 296 -3.08 12.44 -0.96
N PRO A 297 -2.56 12.74 -2.16
CA PRO A 297 -2.41 11.74 -3.21
C PRO A 297 -1.26 10.77 -2.94
N ILE A 298 -0.40 11.08 -1.97
CA ILE A 298 0.79 10.30 -1.62
C ILE A 298 0.41 9.16 -0.68
N LEU A 299 0.78 7.92 -1.02
CA LEU A 299 0.52 6.75 -0.18
C LEU A 299 1.80 6.26 0.50
N ARG A 300 1.74 6.19 1.83
CA ARG A 300 2.81 5.70 2.70
C ARG A 300 2.22 4.68 3.68
N GLY A 301 2.97 3.61 3.94
CA GLY A 301 2.77 2.83 5.16
C GLY A 301 3.40 3.52 6.36
N LEU A 302 3.33 2.87 7.52
CA LEU A 302 4.10 3.32 8.68
C LEU A 302 5.57 2.94 8.45
N GLY A 303 6.36 3.93 8.03
CA GLY A 303 7.77 3.80 7.68
C GLY A 303 8.04 3.32 6.25
N TRP A 304 7.06 2.71 5.58
CA TRP A 304 7.20 2.17 4.23
C TRP A 304 6.75 3.13 3.14
N ASP A 305 7.43 3.10 1.98
CA ASP A 305 6.93 3.74 0.76
C ASP A 305 5.96 2.82 0.03
N MET A 306 4.93 3.39 -0.60
CA MET A 306 3.97 2.66 -1.44
C MET A 306 3.77 3.38 -2.76
N ASP A 307 3.39 4.65 -2.71
CA ASP A 307 3.14 5.48 -3.88
C ASP A 307 3.43 6.95 -3.58
N SER A 308 4.71 7.26 -3.43
CA SER A 308 5.22 8.63 -3.28
C SER A 308 6.06 9.03 -4.48
N PRO A 309 6.51 10.30 -4.61
CA PRO A 309 7.44 10.69 -5.67
C PRO A 309 8.78 9.92 -5.64
N PHE A 310 9.07 9.20 -4.54
CA PHE A 310 10.27 8.38 -4.39
C PHE A 310 10.03 6.88 -4.67
N SER A 311 8.80 6.46 -5.00
CA SER A 311 8.42 5.06 -5.17
C SER A 311 8.82 4.46 -6.52
N GLY A 312 9.60 5.16 -7.35
CA GLY A 312 9.99 4.69 -8.68
C GLY A 312 10.74 3.34 -8.71
N ASN A 313 11.28 2.88 -7.56
CA ASN A 313 11.84 1.54 -7.43
C ASN A 313 10.80 0.41 -7.38
N ARG A 314 9.50 0.74 -7.24
CA ARG A 314 8.35 -0.17 -7.49
C ARG A 314 8.32 -0.67 -8.94
N GLY A 315 8.86 0.12 -9.87
CA GLY A 315 8.62 -0.11 -11.29
C GLY A 315 7.18 0.23 -11.66
N GLU A 316 6.76 -0.25 -12.83
CA GLU A 316 5.49 0.16 -13.45
C GLU A 316 4.36 -0.87 -13.24
N LEU A 317 4.72 -2.11 -12.89
CA LEU A 317 3.78 -3.23 -12.87
C LEU A 317 3.44 -3.77 -11.47
N PHE A 318 4.31 -3.58 -10.46
CA PHE A 318 3.91 -3.93 -9.10
C PHE A 318 2.75 -3.03 -8.66
N PRO A 319 1.68 -3.59 -8.06
CA PRO A 319 0.48 -2.84 -7.77
C PRO A 319 0.72 -1.82 -6.66
N ILE A 320 -0.11 -0.78 -6.61
CA ILE A 320 -0.28 0.00 -5.38
C ILE A 320 -0.79 -1.00 -4.32
N GLY A 321 -0.22 -0.99 -3.11
CA GLY A 321 -0.42 -2.04 -2.11
C GLY A 321 0.84 -2.89 -1.88
N SER A 322 1.72 -2.98 -2.89
CA SER A 322 3.13 -3.32 -2.66
C SER A 322 3.86 -2.14 -1.99
N TYR A 323 4.96 -2.43 -1.32
CA TYR A 323 5.67 -1.43 -0.53
C TYR A 323 7.18 -1.69 -0.49
N GLY A 324 7.95 -0.66 -0.20
CA GLY A 324 9.39 -0.79 -0.12
C GLY A 324 10.11 0.46 0.31
N HIS A 325 11.42 0.47 0.09
CA HIS A 325 12.28 1.62 0.38
C HIS A 325 13.57 1.55 -0.45
N THR A 326 14.22 2.70 -0.62
CA THR A 326 15.55 2.81 -1.25
C THR A 326 16.62 3.28 -0.26
N GLY A 327 17.89 3.10 -0.62
CA GLY A 327 19.04 3.69 0.05
C GLY A 327 19.88 4.51 -0.91
N PHE A 328 20.43 5.63 -0.44
CA PHE A 328 21.23 6.56 -1.24
C PHE A 328 22.45 5.88 -1.90
N THR A 329 23.06 4.92 -1.19
CA THR A 329 24.24 4.16 -1.65
C THR A 329 23.98 3.28 -2.87
N GLY A 330 22.72 3.04 -3.25
CA GLY A 330 22.35 2.16 -4.37
C GLY A 330 21.53 0.94 -3.95
N THR A 331 21.18 0.81 -2.67
CA THR A 331 20.39 -0.31 -2.15
C THR A 331 18.88 -0.10 -2.33
N SER A 332 18.10 -1.17 -2.40
CA SER A 332 16.63 -1.12 -2.38
C SER A 332 16.02 -2.46 -2.02
N LEU A 333 14.86 -2.40 -1.38
CA LEU A 333 13.99 -3.52 -1.06
C LEU A 333 12.56 -3.15 -1.48
N TRP A 334 11.92 -4.00 -2.26
CA TRP A 334 10.50 -3.90 -2.60
C TRP A 334 9.80 -5.23 -2.34
N ILE A 335 8.62 -5.20 -1.75
CA ILE A 335 7.84 -6.38 -1.34
C ILE A 335 6.42 -6.21 -1.85
N ASP A 336 5.92 -7.23 -2.53
CA ASP A 336 4.53 -7.34 -2.96
C ASP A 336 3.87 -8.55 -2.29
N PRO A 337 3.00 -8.33 -1.29
CA PRO A 337 2.28 -9.41 -0.61
C PRO A 337 1.33 -10.18 -1.52
N GLU A 338 0.75 -9.55 -2.54
CA GLU A 338 -0.26 -10.18 -3.41
C GLU A 338 0.36 -11.30 -4.24
N SER A 339 1.47 -11.02 -4.93
CA SER A 339 2.22 -12.04 -5.68
C SER A 339 3.20 -12.86 -4.84
N GLN A 340 3.31 -12.58 -3.53
CA GLN A 340 4.31 -13.17 -2.63
C GLN A 340 5.74 -12.98 -3.17
N THR A 341 6.04 -11.78 -3.66
CA THR A 341 7.29 -11.46 -4.35
C THR A 341 8.06 -10.39 -3.59
N TYR A 342 9.39 -10.48 -3.61
CA TYR A 342 10.24 -9.37 -3.19
C TYR A 342 11.47 -9.24 -4.09
N VAL A 343 11.91 -8.00 -4.25
CA VAL A 343 13.08 -7.62 -5.05
C VAL A 343 14.08 -6.89 -4.16
N ILE A 344 15.28 -7.44 -4.07
CA ILE A 344 16.41 -6.84 -3.37
C ILE A 344 17.50 -6.54 -4.39
N LEU A 345 17.79 -5.26 -4.58
CA LEU A 345 18.93 -4.81 -5.38
C LEU A 345 19.89 -4.07 -4.46
N LEU A 346 21.02 -4.70 -4.14
CA LEU A 346 22.12 -4.07 -3.42
C LEU A 346 23.20 -3.68 -4.42
N ALA A 347 23.08 -2.48 -4.97
CA ALA A 347 24.11 -1.87 -5.79
C ALA A 347 24.95 -0.86 -4.98
N ASN A 348 25.99 -0.31 -5.61
CA ASN A 348 26.84 0.70 -5.00
C ASN A 348 27.07 1.90 -5.94
N SER A 349 26.10 2.80 -6.05
CA SER A 349 26.18 3.96 -6.96
C SER A 349 27.14 5.05 -6.49
N VAL A 350 27.72 4.92 -5.29
CA VAL A 350 28.59 5.95 -4.69
C VAL A 350 30.08 5.61 -4.71
N HIS A 351 30.46 4.40 -5.15
CA HIS A 351 31.87 3.98 -5.12
C HIS A 351 32.59 4.06 -6.48
N PRO A 352 33.76 4.73 -6.59
CA PRO A 352 34.43 5.54 -5.56
C PRO A 352 33.95 6.99 -5.52
N ARG A 353 33.02 7.37 -6.40
CA ARG A 353 32.40 8.68 -6.48
C ARG A 353 30.89 8.51 -6.61
N VAL A 354 30.15 9.52 -6.16
CA VAL A 354 28.70 9.60 -6.35
C VAL A 354 28.37 9.65 -7.84
N ARG A 355 27.55 8.70 -8.30
CA ARG A 355 26.94 8.66 -9.63
C ARG A 355 25.49 9.14 -9.59
N PRO A 356 24.88 9.44 -10.75
CA PRO A 356 23.47 9.75 -10.82
C PRO A 356 22.60 8.66 -10.17
N ALA A 357 21.42 9.08 -9.67
CA ALA A 357 20.48 8.17 -9.04
C ALA A 357 20.10 7.00 -9.96
N ILE A 358 20.04 5.81 -9.37
CA ILE A 358 19.73 4.56 -10.09
C ILE A 358 18.24 4.19 -10.04
N THR A 359 17.35 5.16 -9.80
CA THR A 359 15.89 4.92 -9.70
C THR A 359 15.34 4.21 -10.93
N SER A 360 15.72 4.64 -12.14
CA SER A 360 15.34 3.97 -13.39
C SER A 360 15.83 2.52 -13.46
N LEU A 361 17.04 2.22 -12.98
CA LEU A 361 17.56 0.84 -12.95
C LEU A 361 16.72 -0.04 -12.01
N ARG A 362 16.42 0.46 -10.80
CA ARG A 362 15.57 -0.23 -9.82
C ARG A 362 14.19 -0.50 -10.39
N GLY A 363 13.57 0.51 -10.99
CA GLY A 363 12.25 0.41 -11.61
C GLY A 363 12.21 -0.60 -12.75
N ARG A 364 13.20 -0.60 -13.67
CA ARG A 364 13.29 -1.59 -14.75
C ARG A 364 13.42 -3.02 -14.22
N VAL A 365 14.28 -3.23 -13.22
CA VAL A 365 14.42 -4.55 -12.57
C VAL A 365 13.09 -4.97 -11.95
N ALA A 366 12.44 -4.10 -11.18
CA ALA A 366 11.17 -4.38 -10.54
C ALA A 366 10.05 -4.67 -11.56
N THR A 367 9.95 -3.90 -12.64
CA THR A 367 9.00 -4.13 -13.75
C THR A 367 9.20 -5.50 -14.38
N VAL A 368 10.45 -5.89 -14.68
CA VAL A 368 10.76 -7.20 -15.27
C VAL A 368 10.41 -8.35 -14.33
N VAL A 369 10.67 -8.19 -13.02
CA VAL A 369 10.26 -9.18 -12.02
C VAL A 369 8.74 -9.27 -11.97
N ALA A 370 8.04 -8.14 -11.84
CA ALA A 370 6.59 -8.08 -11.76
C ALA A 370 5.91 -8.75 -12.96
N ALA A 371 6.38 -8.46 -14.18
CA ALA A 371 5.90 -9.08 -15.41
C ALA A 371 6.03 -10.61 -15.42
N ALA A 372 7.09 -11.13 -14.79
CA ALA A 372 7.36 -12.57 -14.70
C ALA A 372 6.78 -13.24 -13.44
N SER A 373 6.09 -12.49 -12.56
CA SER A 373 5.58 -12.98 -11.26
C SER A 373 4.06 -13.24 -11.26
N GLY A 374 3.40 -13.21 -12.42
CA GLY A 374 1.99 -13.59 -12.54
C GLY A 374 1.01 -12.68 -11.78
N ILE A 375 1.31 -11.38 -11.68
CA ILE A 375 0.43 -10.38 -11.04
C ILE A 375 -0.84 -10.27 -11.88
N SER A 376 -1.99 -10.58 -11.27
CA SER A 376 -3.30 -10.65 -11.94
C SER A 376 -4.35 -9.69 -11.36
N GLY A 377 -4.00 -8.91 -10.33
CA GLY A 377 -4.93 -8.02 -9.63
C GLY A 377 -4.24 -6.82 -8.97
N GLN A 378 -5.08 -5.88 -8.54
CA GLN A 378 -4.69 -4.77 -7.67
C GLN A 378 -5.58 -4.83 -6.41
N ARG A 379 -5.00 -5.17 -5.26
CA ARG A 379 -5.70 -4.99 -3.97
C ARG A 379 -5.10 -3.84 -3.17
N VAL A 380 -5.72 -2.66 -3.28
CA VAL A 380 -5.46 -1.53 -2.36
C VAL A 380 -6.61 -1.41 -1.38
N VAL A 381 -6.33 -1.58 -0.09
CA VAL A 381 -7.29 -1.30 0.99
C VAL A 381 -6.90 0.02 1.66
N LEU A 382 -7.66 1.09 1.39
CA LEU A 382 -7.43 2.43 1.98
C LEU A 382 -8.13 2.55 3.35
N THR A 383 -7.64 1.83 4.37
CA THR A 383 -8.28 1.83 5.71
C THR A 383 -7.49 2.57 6.78
N GLY A 384 -6.18 2.76 6.62
CA GLY A 384 -5.29 2.96 7.76
C GLY A 384 -5.34 4.30 8.50
N TYR A 385 -5.54 5.42 7.79
CA TYR A 385 -5.57 6.77 8.39
C TYR A 385 -6.96 7.19 8.86
N ASN A 386 -8.02 6.68 8.22
CA ASN A 386 -9.41 7.06 8.52
C ASN A 386 -9.90 6.59 9.89
N GLU A 387 -9.22 5.60 10.50
CA GLU A 387 -9.53 5.08 11.84
C GLU A 387 -9.45 6.14 12.95
N THR A 388 -8.78 7.27 12.73
CA THR A 388 -8.43 8.24 13.78
C THR A 388 -9.06 9.61 13.58
N MET A 389 -9.86 9.81 12.52
CA MET A 389 -10.63 11.03 12.34
C MET A 389 -11.86 11.02 13.25
N VAL A 390 -11.69 11.54 14.47
CA VAL A 390 -12.79 11.89 15.37
C VAL A 390 -13.09 13.38 15.15
N GLY A 391 -14.12 13.67 14.35
CA GLY A 391 -14.56 15.03 14.02
C GLY A 391 -15.47 14.98 12.79
N GLY A 392 -16.53 15.80 12.75
CA GLY A 392 -17.65 15.77 11.79
C GLY A 392 -17.34 16.05 10.32
N ALA A 393 -16.12 15.79 9.86
CA ALA A 393 -15.83 15.71 8.43
C ALA A 393 -16.31 14.35 7.90
N PRO A 394 -16.98 14.30 6.74
CA PRO A 394 -17.51 13.05 6.20
C PRO A 394 -16.38 12.03 6.04
N ARG A 395 -16.59 10.82 6.60
CA ARG A 395 -15.77 9.64 6.32
C ARG A 395 -15.75 9.44 4.81
N ARG A 396 -14.73 9.96 4.14
CA ARG A 396 -14.59 9.80 2.69
C ARG A 396 -13.97 8.43 2.43
N ALA A 397 -14.82 7.44 2.18
CA ALA A 397 -14.42 6.22 1.52
C ALA A 397 -14.12 6.57 0.05
N VAL A 398 -12.91 7.04 -0.23
CA VAL A 398 -12.46 7.23 -1.62
C VAL A 398 -11.93 5.90 -2.11
N GLY A 399 -12.82 5.02 -2.54
CA GLY A 399 -12.44 3.91 -3.40
C GLY A 399 -12.27 4.43 -4.82
N ARG A 400 -11.02 4.58 -5.31
CA ARG A 400 -10.81 4.53 -6.77
C ARG A 400 -10.92 3.05 -7.15
N ASN A 401 -11.91 2.74 -7.99
CA ASN A 401 -12.25 1.41 -8.54
C ASN A 401 -13.13 0.48 -7.67
N ALA A 402 -14.06 1.02 -6.87
CA ALA A 402 -15.22 0.22 -6.50
C ALA A 402 -16.29 0.41 -7.60
N ASN A 403 -16.61 -0.66 -8.35
CA ASN A 403 -17.80 -0.68 -9.20
C ASN A 403 -19.02 -0.64 -8.26
N VAL A 404 -19.54 0.56 -7.98
CA VAL A 404 -20.78 0.71 -7.22
C VAL A 404 -21.93 0.39 -8.17
N LEU A 405 -22.68 -0.65 -7.85
CA LEU A 405 -23.91 -1.01 -8.55
C LEU A 405 -25.07 -0.25 -7.92
N THR A 406 -25.97 0.30 -8.75
CA THR A 406 -27.24 0.85 -8.28
C THR A 406 -28.14 -0.29 -7.76
N GLY A 407 -29.20 0.03 -7.01
CA GLY A 407 -30.19 -0.98 -6.61
C GLY A 407 -30.79 -1.73 -7.80
N LEU A 408 -31.01 -1.03 -8.92
CA LEU A 408 -31.46 -1.61 -10.18
C LEU A 408 -30.43 -2.59 -10.76
N ASP A 409 -29.14 -2.24 -10.77
CA ASP A 409 -28.08 -3.12 -11.28
C ASP A 409 -27.97 -4.41 -10.46
N VAL A 410 -28.10 -4.32 -9.14
CA VAL A 410 -28.11 -5.49 -8.24
C VAL A 410 -29.33 -6.37 -8.52
N LEU A 411 -30.51 -5.78 -8.71
CA LEU A 411 -31.72 -6.53 -9.06
C LEU A 411 -31.59 -7.19 -10.43
N ALA A 412 -31.00 -6.52 -11.41
CA ALA A 412 -30.77 -7.08 -12.74
C ALA A 412 -29.78 -8.26 -12.70
N GLU A 413 -28.70 -8.16 -11.93
CA GLU A 413 -27.73 -9.27 -11.75
C GLU A 413 -28.37 -10.50 -11.07
N ASP A 414 -29.30 -10.29 -10.15
CA ASP A 414 -30.03 -11.38 -9.50
C ASP A 414 -31.26 -11.85 -10.30
N GLY A 415 -31.47 -11.34 -11.51
CA GLY A 415 -32.62 -11.70 -12.36
C GLY A 415 -33.97 -11.31 -11.76
N PHE A 416 -34.01 -10.23 -10.98
CA PHE A 416 -35.20 -9.69 -10.31
C PHE A 416 -35.96 -10.70 -9.43
N LYS A 417 -35.27 -11.69 -8.85
CA LYS A 417 -35.87 -12.74 -7.98
C LYS A 417 -36.87 -12.24 -6.93
N PRO A 418 -36.65 -11.11 -6.22
CA PRO A 418 -37.63 -10.61 -5.24
C PRO A 418 -39.01 -10.26 -5.81
N LEU A 419 -39.10 -10.09 -7.14
CA LEU A 419 -40.30 -9.72 -7.89
C LEU A 419 -40.88 -10.90 -8.70
N ALA A 420 -40.26 -12.08 -8.65
CA ALA A 420 -40.72 -13.26 -9.37
C ALA A 420 -42.16 -13.62 -8.96
N GLY A 421 -43.04 -13.79 -9.95
CA GLY A 421 -44.45 -14.13 -9.74
C GLY A 421 -45.35 -12.99 -9.23
N LYS A 422 -44.80 -11.80 -8.94
CA LYS A 422 -45.56 -10.65 -8.44
C LYS A 422 -46.04 -9.74 -9.57
N ARG A 423 -47.30 -9.29 -9.49
CA ARG A 423 -47.79 -8.15 -10.29
C ARG A 423 -47.15 -6.88 -9.75
N THR A 424 -46.26 -6.31 -10.52
CA THR A 424 -45.40 -5.21 -10.07
C THR A 424 -45.88 -3.90 -10.68
N GLY A 425 -46.02 -2.87 -9.84
CA GLY A 425 -46.10 -1.48 -10.27
C GLY A 425 -44.72 -0.84 -10.22
N LEU A 426 -44.38 -0.01 -11.20
CA LEU A 426 -43.07 0.64 -11.28
C LEU A 426 -43.24 2.17 -11.35
N ILE A 427 -42.76 2.85 -10.32
CA ILE A 427 -42.62 4.31 -10.28
C ILE A 427 -41.24 4.64 -10.82
N THR A 428 -41.17 5.23 -12.01
CA THR A 428 -39.92 5.50 -12.73
C THR A 428 -40.06 6.71 -13.66
N ASN A 429 -38.95 7.12 -14.26
CA ASN A 429 -38.89 8.05 -15.39
C ASN A 429 -37.67 7.72 -16.28
N HIS A 430 -37.31 8.61 -17.20
CA HIS A 430 -36.15 8.47 -18.10
C HIS A 430 -34.79 8.23 -17.41
N THR A 431 -34.68 8.44 -16.09
CA THR A 431 -33.45 8.18 -15.32
C THR A 431 -33.33 6.74 -14.82
N GLY A 432 -34.42 5.97 -14.84
CA GLY A 432 -34.42 4.56 -14.42
C GLY A 432 -33.75 3.68 -15.48
N VAL A 433 -32.43 3.71 -15.54
CA VAL A 433 -31.62 2.92 -16.48
C VAL A 433 -30.53 2.12 -15.77
N THR A 434 -30.28 0.90 -16.25
CA THR A 434 -29.17 0.06 -15.80
C THR A 434 -27.82 0.65 -16.25
N ARG A 435 -26.71 0.16 -15.68
CA ARG A 435 -25.34 0.60 -16.04
C ARG A 435 -24.99 0.48 -17.53
N ASP A 436 -25.65 -0.41 -18.26
CA ASP A 436 -25.50 -0.62 -19.71
C ASP A 436 -26.49 0.21 -20.54
N GLY A 437 -27.24 1.12 -19.91
CA GLY A 437 -28.14 2.08 -20.56
C GLY A 437 -29.51 1.53 -20.92
N ARG A 438 -29.90 0.33 -20.47
CA ARG A 438 -31.25 -0.22 -20.71
C ARG A 438 -32.25 0.40 -19.73
N ARG A 439 -33.47 0.67 -20.20
CA ARG A 439 -34.56 1.12 -19.32
C ARG A 439 -34.90 0.03 -18.31
N ASN A 440 -35.17 0.41 -17.07
CA ASN A 440 -35.54 -0.52 -16.01
C ASN A 440 -36.77 -1.38 -16.37
N LEU A 441 -37.79 -0.77 -16.99
CA LEU A 441 -38.95 -1.48 -17.53
C LEU A 441 -38.56 -2.62 -18.47
N ASP A 442 -37.70 -2.35 -19.44
CA ASP A 442 -37.27 -3.33 -20.44
C ASP A 442 -36.48 -4.46 -19.79
N ALA A 443 -35.59 -4.13 -18.85
CA ALA A 443 -34.81 -5.11 -18.09
C ALA A 443 -35.69 -6.02 -17.23
N MET A 444 -36.71 -5.45 -16.57
CA MET A 444 -37.68 -6.19 -15.76
C MET A 444 -38.53 -7.14 -16.61
N LEU A 445 -39.08 -6.66 -17.74
CA LEU A 445 -39.88 -7.48 -18.65
C LEU A 445 -39.04 -8.61 -19.28
N GLN A 446 -37.80 -8.32 -19.69
CA GLN A 446 -36.89 -9.31 -20.23
C GLN A 446 -36.57 -10.43 -19.21
N ALA A 447 -36.50 -10.10 -17.93
CA ALA A 447 -36.30 -11.06 -16.83
C ALA A 447 -37.59 -11.81 -16.42
N GLY A 448 -38.71 -11.56 -17.10
CA GLY A 448 -39.99 -12.23 -16.81
C GLY A 448 -40.77 -11.62 -15.64
N VAL A 449 -40.42 -10.42 -15.18
CA VAL A 449 -41.21 -9.70 -14.17
C VAL A 449 -42.52 -9.22 -14.78
N LYS A 450 -43.64 -9.46 -14.10
CA LYS A 450 -44.96 -9.02 -14.54
C LYS A 450 -45.20 -7.56 -14.16
N VAL A 451 -44.69 -6.62 -14.95
CA VAL A 451 -44.97 -5.19 -14.78
C VAL A 451 -46.37 -4.87 -15.33
N THR A 452 -47.27 -4.42 -14.47
CA THR A 452 -48.70 -4.23 -14.80
C THR A 452 -49.15 -2.78 -14.87
N ALA A 453 -48.39 -1.87 -14.24
CA ALA A 453 -48.63 -0.45 -14.26
C ALA A 453 -47.32 0.32 -14.09
N LEU A 454 -47.20 1.42 -14.83
CA LEU A 454 -46.18 2.44 -14.66
C LEU A 454 -46.78 3.64 -13.96
N PHE A 455 -45.99 4.32 -13.16
CA PHE A 455 -46.40 5.54 -12.47
C PHE A 455 -45.40 6.65 -12.76
N SER A 456 -45.82 7.66 -13.52
CA SER A 456 -44.92 8.74 -13.92
C SER A 456 -44.99 9.92 -12.94
N PRO A 457 -43.85 10.42 -12.46
CA PRO A 457 -43.79 11.61 -11.62
C PRO A 457 -43.89 12.89 -12.48
N GLU A 458 -43.49 14.03 -11.90
CA GLU A 458 -43.27 15.30 -12.61
C GLU A 458 -42.43 15.09 -13.90
N HIS A 459 -42.76 15.83 -14.95
CA HIS A 459 -42.20 15.72 -16.32
C HIS A 459 -42.55 14.45 -17.11
N GLY A 460 -43.39 13.57 -16.56
CA GLY A 460 -43.88 12.38 -17.25
C GLY A 460 -42.83 11.28 -17.38
N ILE A 461 -43.22 10.14 -17.95
CA ILE A 461 -42.39 8.93 -17.99
C ILE A 461 -41.09 9.14 -18.77
N ALA A 462 -41.14 9.95 -19.84
CA ALA A 462 -40.00 10.27 -20.69
C ALA A 462 -39.22 11.53 -20.23
N GLY A 463 -39.69 12.26 -19.21
CA GLY A 463 -39.07 13.49 -18.73
C GLY A 463 -39.08 14.66 -19.73
N ARG A 464 -40.09 14.72 -20.61
CA ARG A 464 -40.18 15.72 -21.70
C ARG A 464 -41.30 16.75 -21.52
N GLU A 465 -42.19 16.52 -20.56
CA GLU A 465 -43.34 17.39 -20.31
C GLU A 465 -42.91 18.51 -19.35
N ASP A 466 -43.29 19.77 -19.61
CA ASP A 466 -43.06 20.90 -18.69
C ASP A 466 -44.36 21.66 -18.46
N THR A 467 -45.40 20.90 -18.09
CA THR A 467 -46.75 21.40 -17.87
C THR A 467 -47.33 20.78 -16.59
N PRO A 468 -48.17 21.52 -15.85
CA PRO A 468 -49.03 20.91 -14.85
C PRO A 468 -50.09 20.03 -15.56
N ASP A 469 -50.58 18.99 -14.88
CA ASP A 469 -51.69 18.13 -15.34
C ASP A 469 -51.39 17.12 -16.44
N ILE A 470 -50.24 16.45 -16.34
CA ILE A 470 -49.86 15.34 -17.23
C ILE A 470 -50.91 14.21 -17.10
N GLY A 471 -51.50 13.79 -18.22
CA GLY A 471 -52.54 12.76 -18.26
C GLY A 471 -52.02 11.32 -18.09
N HIS A 472 -52.95 10.37 -17.97
CA HIS A 472 -52.61 8.95 -18.10
C HIS A 472 -52.29 8.61 -19.57
N SER A 473 -51.40 7.66 -19.78
CA SER A 473 -50.98 7.23 -21.12
C SER A 473 -50.65 5.73 -21.12
N ARG A 474 -49.96 5.26 -22.16
CA ARG A 474 -49.34 3.93 -22.23
C ARG A 474 -47.89 4.10 -22.66
N ASP A 475 -47.00 3.26 -22.16
CA ASP A 475 -45.63 3.22 -22.68
C ASP A 475 -45.67 2.76 -24.14
N GLU A 476 -45.04 3.53 -25.03
CA GLU A 476 -45.13 3.32 -26.48
C GLU A 476 -44.56 1.98 -26.93
N ALA A 477 -43.54 1.47 -26.24
CA ALA A 477 -42.84 0.25 -26.64
C ALA A 477 -43.52 -1.02 -26.10
N THR A 478 -44.03 -0.97 -24.87
CA THR A 478 -44.51 -2.15 -24.14
C THR A 478 -46.03 -2.20 -24.00
N GLY A 479 -46.71 -1.07 -24.22
CA GLY A 479 -48.16 -0.93 -24.05
C GLY A 479 -48.63 -0.92 -22.58
N VAL A 480 -47.71 -1.02 -21.61
CA VAL A 480 -48.03 -0.99 -20.18
C VAL A 480 -48.70 0.35 -19.83
N PRO A 481 -49.84 0.35 -19.11
CA PRO A 481 -50.52 1.59 -18.73
C PRO A 481 -49.64 2.47 -17.85
N VAL A 482 -49.63 3.77 -18.12
CA VAL A 482 -48.89 4.79 -17.38
C VAL A 482 -49.88 5.69 -16.64
N PHE A 483 -49.87 5.62 -15.32
CA PHE A 483 -50.61 6.50 -14.45
C PHE A 483 -49.75 7.70 -14.04
N SER A 484 -50.08 8.88 -14.55
CA SER A 484 -49.49 10.12 -14.04
C SER A 484 -49.83 10.37 -12.57
N LEU A 485 -48.78 10.60 -11.76
CA LEU A 485 -48.83 11.07 -10.38
C LEU A 485 -48.70 12.59 -10.29
N TYR A 486 -48.59 13.28 -11.42
CA TYR A 486 -48.45 14.73 -11.52
C TYR A 486 -49.66 15.34 -12.22
N ARG A 487 -50.85 15.00 -11.71
CA ARG A 487 -52.16 15.42 -12.22
C ARG A 487 -53.02 16.02 -11.12
N GLY A 488 -53.60 17.19 -11.38
CA GLY A 488 -54.47 17.93 -10.47
C GLY A 488 -53.78 18.32 -9.17
N GLU A 489 -54.59 18.73 -8.19
CA GLU A 489 -54.10 19.09 -6.86
C GLU A 489 -53.60 17.87 -6.06
N LYS A 490 -54.07 16.66 -6.39
CA LYS A 490 -53.73 15.41 -5.70
C LYS A 490 -52.63 14.65 -6.45
N ARG A 491 -51.38 14.97 -6.13
CA ARG A 491 -50.16 14.36 -6.71
C ARG A 491 -49.76 13.03 -6.06
N ARG A 492 -50.67 12.05 -6.07
CA ARG A 492 -50.55 10.77 -5.34
C ARG A 492 -51.26 9.64 -6.13
N PRO A 493 -50.84 8.36 -6.00
CA PRO A 493 -51.61 7.26 -6.56
C PRO A 493 -52.97 7.14 -5.87
N ASP A 494 -54.02 6.80 -6.61
CA ASP A 494 -55.30 6.44 -5.98
C ASP A 494 -55.41 4.91 -5.75
N PRO A 495 -56.33 4.45 -4.87
CA PRO A 495 -56.49 3.03 -4.57
C PRO A 495 -56.82 2.15 -5.78
N GLU A 496 -57.46 2.69 -6.81
CA GLU A 496 -57.78 1.96 -8.04
C GLU A 496 -56.51 1.72 -8.87
N MET A 497 -55.61 2.71 -8.97
CA MET A 497 -54.34 2.56 -9.67
C MET A 497 -53.42 1.51 -9.04
N LEU A 498 -53.50 1.34 -7.72
CA LEU A 498 -52.71 0.36 -6.96
C LEU A 498 -53.38 -1.01 -6.85
N ARG A 499 -54.66 -1.13 -7.26
CA ARG A 499 -55.45 -2.34 -7.09
C ARG A 499 -54.81 -3.53 -7.83
N GLY A 500 -54.56 -4.60 -7.08
CA GLY A 500 -54.01 -5.82 -7.65
C GLY A 500 -52.52 -5.73 -7.98
N LEU A 501 -51.79 -4.81 -7.37
CA LEU A 501 -50.34 -4.89 -7.31
C LEU A 501 -49.92 -5.73 -6.10
N ASP A 502 -48.95 -6.62 -6.28
CA ASP A 502 -48.34 -7.41 -5.21
C ASP A 502 -47.02 -6.78 -4.74
N ALA A 503 -46.45 -5.86 -5.54
CA ALA A 503 -45.28 -5.06 -5.20
C ALA A 503 -45.29 -3.70 -5.92
N LEU A 504 -44.78 -2.67 -5.26
CA LEU A 504 -44.54 -1.35 -5.83
C LEU A 504 -43.05 -1.04 -5.76
N VAL A 505 -42.42 -0.84 -6.91
CA VAL A 505 -40.99 -0.54 -7.04
C VAL A 505 -40.84 0.95 -7.33
N PHE A 506 -39.99 1.64 -6.57
CA PHE A 506 -39.62 3.02 -6.81
C PHE A 506 -38.17 3.06 -7.31
N ASP A 507 -37.97 3.48 -8.56
CA ASP A 507 -36.66 3.59 -9.18
C ASP A 507 -36.57 4.87 -9.99
N ILE A 508 -36.10 5.93 -9.32
CA ILE A 508 -35.80 7.22 -9.92
C ILE A 508 -34.39 7.59 -9.47
N GLN A 509 -33.46 7.63 -10.41
CA GLN A 509 -32.07 7.97 -10.12
C GLN A 509 -31.95 9.50 -10.04
N ASP A 510 -31.92 10.01 -8.81
CA ASP A 510 -31.72 11.43 -8.53
C ASP A 510 -30.38 11.64 -7.81
N VAL A 511 -29.59 12.59 -8.29
CA VAL A 511 -28.31 12.99 -7.67
C VAL A 511 -28.49 14.02 -6.55
N GLY A 512 -29.73 14.38 -6.21
CA GLY A 512 -30.05 15.31 -5.13
C GLY A 512 -29.65 16.76 -5.42
N ALA A 513 -29.37 17.09 -6.69
CA ALA A 513 -28.89 18.40 -7.12
C ALA A 513 -30.03 19.32 -7.63
N ARG A 514 -31.27 18.82 -7.70
CA ARG A 514 -32.44 19.58 -8.15
C ARG A 514 -33.57 19.46 -7.13
N PHE A 515 -34.37 20.52 -7.00
CA PHE A 515 -35.48 20.62 -6.05
C PHE A 515 -36.74 19.86 -6.51
N TYR A 516 -36.59 18.74 -7.22
CA TYR A 516 -37.74 18.00 -7.75
C TYR A 516 -38.52 17.29 -6.65
N THR A 517 -39.82 17.10 -6.91
CA THR A 517 -40.77 16.55 -5.94
C THR A 517 -40.70 15.02 -5.80
N TYR A 518 -39.68 14.33 -6.34
CA TYR A 518 -39.63 12.86 -6.39
C TYR A 518 -39.62 12.18 -5.02
N ILE A 519 -38.98 12.78 -4.01
CA ILE A 519 -39.05 12.28 -2.62
C ILE A 519 -40.49 12.36 -2.09
N CYS A 520 -41.23 13.41 -2.43
CA CYS A 520 -42.65 13.52 -2.09
C CYS A 520 -43.48 12.47 -2.83
N THR A 521 -43.16 12.18 -4.09
CA THR A 521 -43.79 11.07 -4.85
C THR A 521 -43.58 9.73 -4.15
N MET A 522 -42.35 9.42 -3.73
CA MET A 522 -42.03 8.20 -3.00
C MET A 522 -42.82 8.12 -1.68
N LYS A 523 -42.77 9.19 -0.86
CA LYS A 523 -43.52 9.28 0.38
C LYS A 523 -45.02 9.05 0.13
N ASN A 524 -45.58 9.72 -0.87
CA ASN A 524 -47.00 9.64 -1.17
C ASN A 524 -47.42 8.23 -1.59
N ALA A 525 -46.61 7.58 -2.43
CA ALA A 525 -46.86 6.22 -2.86
C ALA A 525 -46.78 5.22 -1.70
N LEU A 526 -45.82 5.38 -0.78
CA LEU A 526 -45.71 4.53 0.41
C LEU A 526 -46.91 4.70 1.34
N GLU A 527 -47.38 5.93 1.57
CA GLU A 527 -48.54 6.19 2.41
C GLU A 527 -49.84 5.59 1.84
N GLU A 528 -50.04 5.64 0.52
CA GLU A 528 -51.23 5.05 -0.11
C GLU A 528 -51.12 3.52 -0.19
N ALA A 529 -49.93 2.97 -0.46
CA ALA A 529 -49.72 1.53 -0.43
C ALA A 529 -49.95 0.92 0.97
N ALA A 530 -49.68 1.67 2.05
CA ALA A 530 -49.93 1.24 3.42
C ALA A 530 -51.42 1.26 3.83
N ARG A 531 -52.30 1.84 3.03
CA ARG A 531 -53.76 1.90 3.28
C ARG A 531 -54.54 0.77 2.61
N LEU A 532 -53.89 0.02 1.73
CA LEU A 532 -54.43 -1.14 1.00
C LEU A 532 -54.12 -2.42 1.77
#